data_AF-A0A8J7MTI5-F1
#
_entry.id   AF-A0A8J7MTI5-F1
#
_cell.length_a   1.000
_cell.length_b   1.000
_cell.length_c   1.000
_cell.angle_alpha   90.00
_cell.angle_beta   90.00
_cell.angle_gamma   90.00
#
_symmetry.space_group_name_H-M   'P 1'
#
loop_
_entity.id
_entity.type
_entity.pdbx_description
1 polymer ?
#
loop_
_entity_poly.entity_id
_entity_poly.type
_entity_poly.pdbx_seq_one_letter_code
_entity_poly.pdbx_strand_id
1 'polypeptide(L)'
;MGVSLPTINAWVAKGCPIVEEGGRGRSWKLNTEAVRRWREDLVVEDSSGGDRDNMASLDRRLKMVQVEREELALAKDKGKVAPVEQFEQTMISVFAKVRAKMRMLPPRVALLLVGQTDEATIRAIMAREIDDALRDLGTVTLTDEDEG
;
A
#
# COMPACT_ATOMS: atom_id res chain seq x y z
N MET A 1 -2.36 51.89 -27.91
CA MET A 1 -2.20 50.41 -27.75
C MET A 1 -1.61 49.86 -29.03
N GLY A 2 -0.27 49.74 -29.07
CA GLY A 2 0.47 49.27 -30.25
C GLY A 2 0.59 47.74 -30.22
N VAL A 3 -0.25 47.06 -30.96
CA VAL A 3 -0.13 45.62 -31.22
C VAL A 3 0.23 45.46 -32.69
N SER A 4 1.24 44.64 -32.99
CA SER A 4 1.72 44.47 -34.36
C SER A 4 0.68 43.74 -35.23
N LEU A 5 0.63 44.09 -36.53
CA LEU A 5 -0.27 43.46 -37.52
C LEU A 5 -0.20 41.91 -37.54
N PRO A 6 0.95 41.25 -37.36
CA PRO A 6 1.02 39.79 -37.27
C PRO A 6 0.21 39.21 -36.11
N THR A 7 0.18 39.88 -34.97
CA THR A 7 -0.56 39.43 -33.78
C THR A 7 -2.06 39.56 -33.98
N ILE A 8 -2.52 40.63 -34.66
CA ILE A 8 -3.93 40.79 -35.00
C ILE A 8 -4.37 39.70 -35.99
N ASN A 9 -3.56 39.42 -37.02
CA ASN A 9 -3.84 38.33 -37.97
C ASN A 9 -3.92 36.97 -37.28
N ALA A 10 -3.02 36.70 -36.32
CA ALA A 10 -3.06 35.48 -35.52
C ALA A 10 -4.32 35.39 -34.64
N TRP A 11 -4.84 36.50 -34.14
CA TRP A 11 -6.10 36.53 -33.38
C TRP A 11 -7.31 36.30 -34.29
N VAL A 12 -7.34 36.92 -35.46
CA VAL A 12 -8.41 36.72 -36.45
C VAL A 12 -8.46 35.26 -36.91
N ALA A 13 -7.31 34.62 -37.15
CA ALA A 13 -7.23 33.20 -37.47
C ALA A 13 -7.76 32.28 -36.35
N LYS A 14 -7.74 32.74 -35.09
CA LYS A 14 -8.27 32.03 -33.92
C LYS A 14 -9.75 32.38 -33.60
N GLY A 15 -10.43 33.14 -34.46
CA GLY A 15 -11.85 33.49 -34.30
C GLY A 15 -12.11 34.76 -33.47
N CYS A 16 -11.16 35.69 -33.41
CA CYS A 16 -11.32 36.95 -32.70
C CYS A 16 -12.46 37.82 -33.31
N PRO A 17 -13.35 38.41 -32.47
CA PRO A 17 -14.44 39.25 -32.95
C PRO A 17 -13.94 40.59 -33.48
N ILE A 18 -14.07 40.77 -34.81
CA ILE A 18 -13.68 41.99 -35.54
C ILE A 18 -14.90 42.85 -35.89
N VAL A 19 -14.74 44.18 -35.83
CA VAL A 19 -15.82 45.14 -36.19
C VAL A 19 -15.65 45.63 -37.63
N GLU A 20 -14.42 45.89 -38.06
CA GLU A 20 -14.08 46.14 -39.47
C GLU A 20 -12.76 45.46 -39.84
N GLU A 21 -12.76 44.74 -40.97
CA GLU A 21 -11.56 44.12 -41.54
C GLU A 21 -10.58 45.20 -42.03
N GLY A 22 -9.36 45.15 -41.49
CA GLY A 22 -8.24 45.97 -41.96
C GLY A 22 -7.63 45.38 -43.24
N GLY A 23 -7.12 46.25 -44.11
CA GLY A 23 -6.47 45.88 -45.37
C GLY A 23 -5.30 46.82 -45.68
N ARG A 24 -4.66 46.68 -46.86
CA ARG A 24 -3.57 47.57 -47.29
C ARG A 24 -4.03 49.05 -47.24
N GLY A 25 -3.51 49.80 -46.27
CA GLY A 25 -3.85 51.21 -46.03
C GLY A 25 -5.06 51.48 -45.12
N ARG A 26 -5.69 50.47 -44.52
CA ARG A 26 -6.82 50.63 -43.57
C ARG A 26 -6.50 50.01 -42.21
N SER A 27 -6.75 50.74 -41.13
CA SER A 27 -6.58 50.27 -39.76
C SER A 27 -7.71 49.33 -39.34
N TRP A 28 -7.37 48.27 -38.61
CA TRP A 28 -8.34 47.35 -38.02
C TRP A 28 -9.16 48.07 -36.95
N LYS A 29 -10.49 47.91 -36.96
CA LYS A 29 -11.35 48.31 -35.84
C LYS A 29 -11.75 47.07 -35.06
N LEU A 30 -11.24 47.01 -33.84
CA LEU A 30 -11.51 45.94 -32.88
C LEU A 30 -12.32 46.53 -31.73
N ASN A 31 -13.36 45.82 -31.30
CA ASN A 31 -14.02 46.16 -30.05
C ASN A 31 -13.19 45.60 -28.90
N THR A 32 -12.55 46.49 -28.15
CA THR A 32 -11.64 46.12 -27.04
C THR A 32 -12.32 45.28 -25.97
N GLU A 33 -13.62 45.47 -25.72
CA GLU A 33 -14.39 44.71 -24.73
C GLU A 33 -14.67 43.28 -25.22
N ALA A 34 -15.06 43.14 -26.49
CA ALA A 34 -15.30 41.82 -27.08
C ALA A 34 -14.01 40.98 -27.20
N VAL A 35 -12.91 41.63 -27.59
CA VAL A 35 -11.59 40.98 -27.65
C VAL A 35 -11.11 40.58 -26.26
N ARG A 36 -11.37 41.40 -25.23
CA ARG A 36 -11.02 41.06 -23.85
C ARG A 36 -11.75 39.81 -23.38
N ARG A 37 -13.07 39.74 -23.56
CA ARG A 37 -13.88 38.57 -23.16
C ARG A 37 -13.44 37.29 -23.88
N TRP A 38 -13.26 37.37 -25.20
CA TRP A 38 -12.77 36.24 -25.99
C TRP A 38 -11.40 35.73 -25.51
N ARG A 39 -10.50 36.63 -25.09
CA ARG A 39 -9.20 36.24 -24.51
C ARG A 39 -9.32 35.63 -23.13
N GLU A 40 -10.24 36.13 -22.30
CA GLU A 40 -10.51 35.56 -20.97
C GLU A 40 -11.09 34.13 -21.11
N ASP A 41 -12.01 33.91 -22.04
CA ASP A 41 -12.59 32.59 -22.33
C ASP A 41 -11.52 31.59 -22.81
N LEU A 42 -10.63 32.00 -23.72
CA LEU A 42 -9.53 31.16 -24.19
C LEU A 42 -8.52 30.78 -23.09
N VAL A 43 -8.25 31.70 -22.16
CA VAL A 43 -7.33 31.43 -21.03
C VAL A 43 -7.96 30.46 -20.03
N VAL A 44 -9.28 30.56 -19.81
CA VAL A 44 -10.04 29.63 -18.95
C VAL A 44 -10.11 28.23 -19.56
N GLU A 45 -10.24 28.13 -20.89
CA GLU A 45 -10.27 26.84 -21.58
C GLU A 45 -8.89 26.15 -21.56
N ASP A 46 -7.81 26.90 -21.77
CA ASP A 46 -6.42 26.41 -21.72
C ASP A 46 -6.03 25.96 -20.29
N SER A 47 -6.44 26.71 -19.25
CA SER A 47 -6.21 26.31 -17.86
C SER A 47 -7.02 25.08 -17.45
N SER A 48 -8.23 24.93 -17.99
CA SER A 48 -9.09 23.75 -17.77
C SER A 48 -8.49 22.47 -18.37
N GLY A 49 -7.66 22.59 -19.43
CA GLY A 49 -6.91 21.47 -20.00
C GLY A 49 -5.88 20.89 -19.02
N GLY A 50 -5.18 21.74 -18.26
CA GLY A 50 -4.22 21.34 -17.25
C GLY A 50 -4.85 20.62 -16.05
N ASP A 51 -6.02 21.06 -15.61
CA ASP A 51 -6.77 20.41 -14.51
C ASP A 51 -7.28 19.01 -14.91
N ARG A 52 -7.72 18.83 -16.17
CA ARG A 52 -8.13 17.51 -16.68
C ARG A 52 -6.95 16.53 -16.76
N ASP A 53 -5.79 16.99 -17.20
CA ASP A 53 -4.59 16.15 -17.29
C ASP A 53 -4.07 15.77 -15.88
N ASN A 54 -4.10 16.72 -14.95
CA ASN A 54 -3.79 16.47 -13.54
C ASN A 54 -4.76 15.45 -12.92
N MET A 55 -6.07 15.59 -13.15
CA MET A 55 -7.08 14.64 -12.68
C MET A 55 -6.87 13.24 -13.27
N ALA A 56 -6.58 13.14 -14.57
CA ALA A 56 -6.29 11.87 -15.24
C ALA A 56 -5.02 11.20 -14.67
N SER A 57 -4.01 11.99 -14.29
CA SER A 57 -2.78 11.49 -13.66
C SER A 57 -3.03 10.94 -12.24
N LEU A 58 -3.86 11.62 -11.45
CA LEU A 58 -4.25 11.20 -10.10
C LEU A 58 -5.09 9.93 -10.14
N ASP A 59 -6.06 9.84 -11.07
CA ASP A 59 -6.87 8.65 -11.29
C ASP A 59 -6.00 7.43 -11.65
N ARG A 60 -4.97 7.63 -12.48
CA ARG A 60 -4.04 6.56 -12.85
C ARG A 60 -3.24 6.06 -11.65
N ARG A 61 -2.79 6.97 -10.79
CA ARG A 61 -2.05 6.63 -9.57
C ARG A 61 -2.95 5.92 -8.55
N LEU A 62 -4.18 6.39 -8.38
CA LEU A 62 -5.16 5.75 -7.50
C LEU A 62 -5.46 4.31 -7.95
N LYS A 63 -5.68 4.11 -9.25
CA LYS A 63 -5.90 2.78 -9.83
C LYS A 63 -4.70 1.84 -9.61
N MET A 64 -3.46 2.33 -9.74
CA MET A 64 -2.28 1.50 -9.46
C MET A 64 -2.21 1.09 -7.98
N VAL A 65 -2.44 2.02 -7.05
CA VAL A 65 -2.46 1.71 -5.61
C VAL A 65 -3.60 0.75 -5.26
N GLN A 66 -4.76 0.87 -5.91
CA GLN A 66 -5.87 -0.07 -5.75
C GLN A 66 -5.50 -1.48 -6.24
N VAL A 67 -4.88 -1.59 -7.42
CA VAL A 67 -4.39 -2.87 -7.95
C VAL A 67 -3.36 -3.49 -7.02
N GLU A 68 -2.36 -2.73 -6.57
CA GLU A 68 -1.36 -3.23 -5.62
C GLU A 68 -2.00 -3.72 -4.29
N ARG A 69 -3.01 -2.99 -3.80
CA ARG A 69 -3.75 -3.38 -2.60
C ARG A 69 -4.57 -4.65 -2.81
N GLU A 70 -5.22 -4.78 -3.97
CA GLU A 70 -5.98 -5.98 -4.35
C GLU A 70 -5.06 -7.18 -4.56
N GLU A 71 -3.88 -6.99 -5.15
CA GLU A 71 -2.85 -8.03 -5.28
C GLU A 71 -2.32 -8.48 -3.93
N LEU A 72 -2.04 -7.55 -3.01
CA LEU A 72 -1.65 -7.87 -1.64
C LEU A 72 -2.77 -8.59 -0.87
N ALA A 73 -4.03 -8.18 -1.04
CA ALA A 73 -5.18 -8.88 -0.46
C ALA A 73 -5.32 -10.30 -1.03
N LEU A 74 -5.20 -10.46 -2.35
CA LEU A 74 -5.21 -11.75 -3.02
C LEU A 74 -4.03 -12.64 -2.57
N ALA A 75 -2.87 -12.06 -2.27
CA ALA A 75 -1.70 -12.78 -1.76
C ALA A 75 -1.88 -13.23 -0.31
N LYS A 76 -2.53 -12.41 0.53
CA LYS A 76 -2.98 -12.81 1.89
C LYS A 76 -3.99 -13.95 1.80
N ASP A 77 -5.02 -13.83 0.97
CA ASP A 77 -6.06 -14.85 0.79
C ASP A 77 -5.50 -16.17 0.23
N LYS A 78 -4.44 -16.10 -0.60
CA LYS A 78 -3.73 -17.28 -1.11
C LYS A 78 -2.77 -17.93 -0.09
N GLY A 79 -2.77 -17.49 1.16
CA GLY A 79 -1.93 -18.07 2.23
C GLY A 79 -0.43 -17.88 2.04
N LYS A 80 -0.01 -16.90 1.21
CA LYS A 80 1.41 -16.62 0.94
C LYS A 80 1.99 -15.51 1.81
N VAL A 81 1.15 -14.79 2.56
CA VAL A 81 1.57 -13.63 3.36
C VAL A 81 0.80 -13.62 4.68
N ALA A 82 1.41 -14.10 5.76
CA ALA A 82 0.90 -13.89 7.12
C ALA A 82 1.28 -12.46 7.58
N PRO A 83 0.38 -11.72 8.26
CA PRO A 83 0.74 -10.48 8.94
C PRO A 83 1.91 -10.71 9.89
N VAL A 84 2.95 -9.89 9.81
CA VAL A 84 4.18 -10.05 10.60
C VAL A 84 3.87 -10.00 12.10
N GLU A 85 2.91 -9.17 12.49
CA GLU A 85 2.46 -9.01 13.87
C GLU A 85 1.80 -10.29 14.43
N GLN A 86 1.03 -11.02 13.62
CA GLN A 86 0.43 -12.30 14.04
C GLN A 86 1.50 -13.38 14.18
N PHE A 87 2.46 -13.42 13.26
CA PHE A 87 3.60 -14.33 13.35
C PHE A 87 4.42 -14.09 14.62
N GLU A 88 4.69 -12.83 14.96
CA GLU A 88 5.42 -12.47 16.19
C GLU A 88 4.67 -12.92 17.45
N GLN A 89 3.37 -12.69 17.54
CA GLN A 89 2.55 -13.12 18.69
C GLN A 89 2.52 -14.64 18.82
N THR A 90 2.34 -15.36 17.71
CA THR A 90 2.35 -16.82 17.70
C THR A 90 3.72 -17.36 18.13
N MET A 91 4.81 -16.78 17.65
CA MET A 91 6.17 -17.17 18.06
C MET A 91 6.43 -16.92 19.55
N ILE A 92 5.99 -15.78 20.10
CA ILE A 92 6.08 -15.49 21.53
C ILE A 92 5.32 -16.55 22.34
N SER A 93 4.10 -16.90 21.91
CA SER A 93 3.28 -17.94 22.54
C SER A 93 3.95 -19.32 22.52
N VAL A 94 4.54 -19.70 21.39
CA VAL A 94 5.28 -20.97 21.24
C VAL A 94 6.48 -21.02 22.18
N PHE A 95 7.31 -19.97 22.20
CA PHE A 95 8.46 -19.93 23.11
C PHE A 95 8.05 -19.90 24.58
N ALA A 96 6.91 -19.28 24.93
CA ALA A 96 6.36 -19.33 26.28
C ALA A 96 5.98 -20.77 26.68
N LYS A 97 5.35 -21.53 25.77
CA LYS A 97 5.02 -22.97 25.97
C LYS A 97 6.28 -23.82 26.16
N VAL A 98 7.31 -23.61 25.35
CA VAL A 98 8.62 -24.28 25.51
C VAL A 98 9.21 -23.99 26.89
N ARG A 99 9.26 -22.70 27.29
CA ARG A 99 9.79 -22.30 28.60
C ARG A 99 9.03 -22.95 29.75
N ALA A 100 7.71 -23.02 29.65
CA ALA A 100 6.87 -23.66 30.65
C ALA A 100 7.19 -25.16 30.77
N LYS A 101 7.22 -25.89 29.66
CA LYS A 101 7.53 -27.34 29.64
C LYS A 101 8.92 -27.63 30.20
N MET A 102 9.93 -26.86 29.80
CA MET A 102 11.30 -27.02 30.34
C MET A 102 11.39 -26.78 31.84
N ARG A 103 10.57 -25.87 32.40
CA ARG A 103 10.55 -25.60 33.84
C ARG A 103 9.81 -26.67 34.65
N MET A 104 8.85 -27.37 34.04
CA MET A 104 8.11 -28.46 34.67
C MET A 104 8.85 -29.80 34.67
N LEU A 105 9.83 -29.97 33.77
CA LEU A 105 10.61 -31.20 33.61
C LEU A 105 11.44 -31.56 34.87
N PRO A 106 12.31 -30.69 35.41
CA PRO A 106 13.19 -31.03 36.54
C PRO A 106 12.48 -31.55 37.79
N PRO A 107 11.41 -30.92 38.32
CA PRO A 107 10.76 -31.44 39.53
C PRO A 107 10.09 -32.80 39.29
N ARG A 108 9.57 -33.07 38.09
CA ARG A 108 8.99 -34.39 37.74
C ARG A 108 10.05 -35.47 37.67
N VAL A 109 11.15 -35.20 36.97
CA VAL A 109 12.28 -36.11 36.85
C VAL A 109 12.88 -36.38 38.23
N ALA A 110 13.07 -35.34 39.06
CA ALA A 110 13.61 -35.49 40.40
C ALA A 110 12.81 -36.51 41.23
N LEU A 111 11.47 -36.48 41.19
CA LEU A 111 10.60 -37.44 41.89
C LEU A 111 10.78 -38.88 41.39
N LEU A 112 10.99 -39.07 40.07
CA LEU A 112 11.20 -40.40 39.47
C LEU A 112 12.59 -40.97 39.74
N LEU A 113 13.57 -40.09 39.97
CA LEU A 113 14.95 -40.47 40.26
C LEU A 113 15.20 -40.78 41.74
N VAL A 114 14.30 -40.43 42.66
CA VAL A 114 14.45 -40.74 44.08
C VAL A 114 14.60 -42.25 44.28
N GLY A 115 15.73 -42.66 44.89
CA GLY A 115 16.02 -44.08 45.18
C GLY A 115 16.56 -44.86 43.99
N GLN A 116 16.74 -44.24 42.82
CA GLN A 116 17.39 -44.88 41.68
C GLN A 116 18.92 -44.82 41.82
N THR A 117 19.57 -45.96 41.61
CA THR A 117 21.03 -46.11 41.71
C THR A 117 21.65 -46.65 40.42
N ASP A 118 20.85 -47.23 39.54
CA ASP A 118 21.29 -47.73 38.24
C ASP A 118 21.31 -46.62 37.19
N GLU A 119 22.48 -46.38 36.59
CA GLU A 119 22.66 -45.33 35.58
C GLU A 119 21.79 -45.55 34.34
N ALA A 120 21.64 -46.80 33.89
CA ALA A 120 20.84 -47.12 32.70
C ALA A 120 19.37 -46.74 32.93
N THR A 121 18.84 -47.07 34.11
CA THR A 121 17.48 -46.69 34.52
C THR A 121 17.32 -45.17 34.64
N ILE A 122 18.27 -44.46 35.26
CA ILE A 122 18.26 -43.00 35.37
C ILE A 122 18.23 -42.34 33.99
N ARG A 123 19.07 -42.82 33.05
CA ARG A 123 19.12 -42.30 31.68
C ARG A 123 17.83 -42.56 30.93
N ALA A 124 17.24 -43.75 31.07
CA ALA A 124 15.97 -44.09 30.45
C ALA A 124 14.82 -43.20 30.95
N ILE A 125 14.77 -42.92 32.25
CA ILE A 125 13.77 -42.03 32.86
C ILE A 125 13.91 -40.60 32.31
N MET A 126 15.13 -40.07 32.26
CA MET A 126 15.37 -38.72 31.72
C MET A 126 15.02 -38.62 30.24
N ALA A 127 15.45 -39.59 29.43
CA ALA A 127 15.17 -39.62 28.00
C ALA A 127 13.66 -39.65 27.73
N ARG A 128 12.93 -40.52 28.45
CA ARG A 128 11.47 -40.62 28.30
C ARG A 128 10.76 -39.31 28.61
N GLU A 129 11.08 -38.65 29.73
CA GLU A 129 10.40 -37.38 30.06
C GLU A 129 10.76 -36.25 29.09
N ILE A 130 11.98 -36.25 28.53
CA ILE A 130 12.35 -35.31 27.46
C ILE A 130 11.54 -35.60 26.20
N ASP A 131 11.44 -36.86 25.78
CA ASP A 131 10.69 -37.26 24.59
C ASP A 131 9.20 -36.94 24.73
N ASP A 132 8.62 -37.14 25.91
CA ASP A 132 7.24 -36.76 26.22
C ASP A 132 7.05 -35.24 26.13
N ALA A 133 7.96 -34.46 26.69
CA ALA A 133 7.92 -33.00 26.59
C ALA A 133 8.08 -32.50 25.14
N LEU A 134 8.95 -33.14 24.35
CA LEU A 134 9.15 -32.81 22.94
C LEU A 134 7.94 -33.22 22.09
N ARG A 135 7.30 -34.35 22.39
CA ARG A 135 6.06 -34.78 21.73
C ARG A 135 4.94 -33.77 21.95
N ASP A 136 4.75 -33.33 23.19
CA ASP A 136 3.77 -32.31 23.54
C ASP A 136 4.04 -30.95 22.88
N LEU A 137 5.32 -30.58 22.72
CA LEU A 137 5.70 -29.36 22.01
C LEU A 137 5.52 -29.50 20.50
N GLY A 138 5.71 -30.70 19.95
CA GLY A 138 5.51 -31.00 18.54
C GLY A 138 4.04 -31.00 18.10
N THR A 139 3.09 -31.13 19.04
CA THR A 139 1.65 -30.97 18.74
C THR A 139 1.19 -29.52 18.71
N VAL A 140 2.07 -28.55 18.99
CA VAL A 140 1.72 -27.12 18.88
C VAL A 140 1.66 -26.76 17.40
N THR A 141 0.45 -26.72 16.84
CA THR A 141 0.21 -26.27 15.47
C THR A 141 0.24 -24.73 15.43
N LEU A 142 0.96 -24.18 14.44
CA LEU A 142 1.14 -22.75 14.22
C LEU A 142 0.02 -22.12 13.37
N THR A 143 -1.05 -22.87 13.08
CA THR A 143 -2.14 -22.43 12.21
C THR A 143 -3.26 -21.77 13.00
N ASP A 144 -3.93 -20.82 12.36
CA ASP A 144 -4.90 -19.86 12.89
C ASP A 144 -6.17 -20.50 13.50
N GLU A 145 -6.06 -21.22 14.61
CA GLU A 145 -7.21 -21.69 15.39
C GLU A 145 -7.50 -20.79 16.60
N ASP A 146 -7.44 -19.47 16.39
CA ASP A 146 -8.14 -18.51 17.25
C ASP A 146 -9.11 -17.70 16.36
N GLU A 147 -10.04 -18.40 15.69
CA GLU A 147 -11.33 -17.79 15.30
C GLU A 147 -12.18 -17.68 16.58
N GLY A 148 -12.14 -16.49 17.19
CA GLY A 148 -13.01 -16.07 18.28
C GLY A 148 -13.41 -14.61 18.12
#